data_AF-A0A9P6M7D8-F1
#
_entry.id   AF-A0A9P6M7D8-F1
#
_cell.length_a   1.000
_cell.length_b   1.000
_cell.length_c   1.000
_cell.angle_alpha   90.00
_cell.angle_beta   90.00
_cell.angle_gamma   90.00
#
_symmetry.space_group_name_H-M   'P 1'
#
loop_
_entity.id
_entity.type
_entity.pdbx_description
1 polymer ?
#
loop_
_entity_poly.entity_id
_entity_poly.type
_entity_poly.pdbx_seq_one_letter_code
_entity_poly.pdbx_strand_id
1 'polypeptide(L)'
;QMGNKPFATDAVKLAVIKKFIVSTKNIRFEGDGYSNLGIFSQSELTSRYYIMNERYAKDLLVEANTMHTMLVQQILPGAFEYRGSLAQTIQALNGIEDEAQSPELVALLALTPAVKDLQAAIASLNEAIAKLHAIHDDPVAEAKAASDYILPAMQAARTAADRLEILTADKYYPIPRYSELLWF
;
A
#
# COMPACT_ATOMS: atom_id res chain seq x y z
N GLN A 1 4.12 30.29 -17.93
CA GLN A 1 3.47 29.46 -18.97
C GLN A 1 3.63 28.00 -18.55
N MET A 2 2.64 27.42 -17.86
CA MET A 2 2.68 25.99 -17.55
C MET A 2 2.33 25.21 -18.83
N GLY A 3 3.35 24.65 -19.46
CA GLY A 3 3.20 23.85 -20.66
C GLY A 3 2.38 22.60 -20.36
N ASN A 4 1.21 22.52 -20.99
CA ASN A 4 0.38 21.32 -21.03
C ASN A 4 1.10 20.23 -21.83
N LYS A 5 2.10 19.58 -21.21
CA LYS A 5 2.72 18.39 -21.77
C LYS A 5 1.73 17.24 -21.58
N PRO A 6 1.28 16.57 -22.64
CA PRO A 6 0.33 15.47 -22.51
C PRO A 6 1.00 14.34 -21.72
N PHE A 7 0.43 14.00 -20.56
CA PHE A 7 0.84 12.81 -19.82
C PHE A 7 0.53 11.57 -20.67
N ALA A 8 1.53 10.69 -20.83
CA ALA A 8 1.35 9.46 -21.60
C ALA A 8 0.21 8.62 -21.01
N THR A 9 -0.74 8.22 -21.85
CA THR A 9 -1.82 7.29 -21.47
C THR A 9 -1.22 5.98 -20.96
N ASP A 10 -1.88 5.29 -20.04
CA ASP A 10 -1.35 4.05 -19.46
C ASP A 10 -1.06 2.97 -20.51
N ALA A 11 -1.82 2.94 -21.61
CA ALA A 11 -1.53 2.11 -22.78
C ALA A 11 -0.15 2.43 -23.41
N VAL A 12 0.22 3.71 -23.50
CA VAL A 12 1.51 4.16 -24.03
C VAL A 12 2.65 3.83 -23.06
N LYS A 13 2.45 4.05 -21.75
CA LYS A 13 3.42 3.64 -20.73
C LYS A 13 3.67 2.13 -20.77
N LEU A 14 2.60 1.33 -20.85
CA LEU A 14 2.69 -0.13 -20.88
C LEU A 14 3.36 -0.64 -22.16
N ALA A 15 3.15 0.04 -23.31
CA ALA A 15 3.85 -0.24 -24.56
C ALA A 15 5.36 0.06 -24.44
N VAL A 16 5.73 1.17 -23.83
CA VAL A 16 7.13 1.53 -23.57
C VAL A 16 7.79 0.53 -22.62
N ILE A 17 7.11 0.18 -21.52
CA ILE A 17 7.59 -0.84 -20.57
C ILE A 17 7.79 -2.19 -21.28
N LYS A 18 6.81 -2.67 -22.06
CA LYS A 18 6.93 -3.90 -22.86
C LYS A 18 8.12 -3.84 -23.82
N LYS A 19 8.31 -2.71 -24.51
CA LYS A 19 9.45 -2.50 -25.42
C LYS A 19 10.78 -2.63 -24.69
N PHE A 20 10.92 -1.99 -23.53
CA PHE A 20 12.15 -2.07 -22.73
C PHE A 20 12.36 -3.47 -22.13
N ILE A 21 11.31 -4.15 -21.69
CA ILE A 21 11.41 -5.55 -21.23
C ILE A 21 11.93 -6.44 -22.35
N VAL A 22 11.42 -6.31 -23.58
CA VAL A 22 11.87 -7.10 -24.74
C VAL A 22 13.31 -6.73 -25.12
N SER A 23 13.65 -5.45 -25.20
CA SER A 23 14.99 -5.01 -25.62
C SER A 23 16.07 -5.36 -24.60
N THR A 24 15.72 -5.40 -23.31
CA THR A 24 16.64 -5.75 -22.23
C THR A 24 16.62 -7.23 -21.89
N LYS A 25 15.71 -8.04 -22.46
CA LYS A 25 15.57 -9.46 -22.15
C LYS A 25 16.90 -10.23 -22.27
N ASN A 26 17.67 -9.96 -23.32
CA ASN A 26 18.97 -10.61 -23.55
C ASN A 26 20.06 -10.18 -22.55
N ILE A 27 19.89 -9.04 -21.86
CA ILE A 27 20.84 -8.48 -20.88
C ILE A 27 20.32 -8.71 -19.45
N ARG A 28 19.15 -9.31 -19.28
CA ARG A 28 18.58 -9.69 -17.98
C ARG A 28 18.97 -11.13 -17.66
N PHE A 29 18.89 -11.49 -16.38
CA PHE A 29 19.19 -12.84 -15.91
C PHE A 29 18.34 -13.94 -16.57
N GLU A 30 17.18 -13.58 -17.13
CA GLU A 30 16.27 -14.47 -17.87
C GLU A 30 16.68 -14.72 -19.34
N GLY A 31 17.76 -14.08 -19.82
CA GLY A 31 18.23 -14.21 -21.20
C GLY A 31 19.63 -14.85 -21.29
N ASP A 32 19.89 -15.48 -22.42
CA ASP A 32 21.11 -16.25 -22.70
C ASP A 32 22.37 -15.37 -22.86
N GLY A 33 22.26 -14.04 -22.70
CA GLY A 33 23.39 -13.13 -22.91
C GLY A 33 24.54 -13.39 -21.95
N TYR A 34 24.25 -13.72 -20.68
CA TYR A 34 25.29 -14.01 -19.69
C TYR A 34 25.94 -15.39 -19.87
N SER A 35 25.18 -16.36 -20.37
CA SER A 35 25.71 -17.69 -20.69
C SER A 35 26.55 -17.67 -21.96
N ASN A 36 26.13 -16.91 -22.98
CA ASN A 36 26.91 -16.69 -24.20
C ASN A 36 28.20 -15.89 -23.96
N LEU A 37 28.22 -15.00 -22.96
CA LEU A 37 29.41 -14.25 -22.54
C LEU A 37 30.32 -15.05 -21.59
N GLY A 38 29.95 -16.29 -21.22
CA GLY A 38 30.73 -17.15 -20.32
C GLY A 38 30.78 -16.66 -18.86
N ILE A 39 29.86 -15.76 -18.47
CA ILE A 39 29.83 -15.17 -17.12
C ILE A 39 29.11 -16.11 -16.13
N PHE A 40 28.02 -16.74 -16.57
CA PHE A 40 27.24 -17.70 -15.77
C PHE A 40 26.90 -18.96 -16.57
N SER A 41 26.88 -20.10 -15.91
CA SER A 41 26.30 -21.34 -16.45
C SER A 41 24.76 -21.26 -16.45
N GLN A 42 24.10 -22.08 -17.28
CA GLN A 42 22.63 -22.08 -17.32
C GLN A 42 21.97 -22.54 -16.02
N SER A 43 22.62 -23.44 -15.28
CA SER A 43 22.18 -23.82 -13.94
C SER A 43 22.24 -22.65 -12.97
N GLU A 44 23.30 -21.84 -13.01
CA GLU A 44 23.44 -20.67 -12.12
C GLU A 44 22.42 -19.57 -12.44
N LEU A 45 22.13 -19.31 -13.72
CA LEU A 45 21.08 -18.36 -14.12
C LEU A 45 19.71 -18.80 -13.59
N THR A 46 19.38 -20.07 -13.77
CA THR A 46 18.13 -20.65 -13.29
C THR A 46 18.01 -20.56 -11.77
N SER A 47 19.06 -20.93 -11.03
CA SER A 47 19.07 -20.82 -9.56
C SER A 47 18.93 -19.37 -9.10
N ARG A 48 19.62 -18.42 -9.73
CA ARG A 48 19.49 -16.99 -9.42
C ARG A 48 18.08 -16.48 -9.67
N TYR A 49 17.44 -16.89 -10.77
CA TYR A 49 16.06 -16.54 -11.08
C TYR A 49 15.10 -17.01 -9.97
N TYR A 50 15.21 -18.27 -9.51
CA TYR A 50 14.37 -18.77 -8.42
C TYR A 50 14.61 -18.03 -7.10
N ILE A 51 15.88 -17.79 -6.73
CA ILE A 51 16.24 -17.05 -5.51
C ILE A 51 15.68 -15.62 -5.53
N MET A 52 15.73 -14.94 -6.68
CA MET A 52 15.21 -13.58 -6.80
C MET A 52 13.69 -13.52 -6.67
N ASN A 53 12.96 -14.49 -7.24
CA ASN A 53 11.51 -14.58 -7.10
C ASN A 53 11.09 -14.88 -5.65
N GLU A 54 11.76 -15.85 -5.02
CA GLU A 54 11.53 -16.18 -3.61
C GLU A 54 11.78 -14.97 -2.71
N ARG A 55 12.90 -14.27 -2.93
CA ARG A 55 13.22 -13.05 -2.19
C ARG A 55 12.16 -11.97 -2.40
N TYR A 56 11.74 -11.74 -3.64
CA TYR A 56 10.71 -10.74 -3.94
C TYR A 56 9.42 -11.02 -3.20
N ALA A 57 8.93 -12.27 -3.22
CA ALA A 57 7.71 -12.65 -2.51
C ALA A 57 7.83 -12.44 -0.99
N LYS A 58 8.97 -12.84 -0.41
CA LYS A 58 9.25 -12.70 1.03
C LYS A 58 9.38 -11.25 1.48
N ASP A 59 10.13 -10.44 0.73
CA ASP A 59 10.30 -9.01 1.02
C ASP A 59 8.93 -8.33 1.05
N LEU A 60 8.09 -8.58 0.03
CA LEU A 60 6.74 -8.03 -0.07
C LEU A 60 5.82 -8.50 1.07
N LEU A 61 5.94 -9.77 1.47
CA LEU A 61 5.18 -10.33 2.58
C LEU A 61 5.56 -9.69 3.93
N VAL A 62 6.85 -9.43 4.15
CA VAL A 62 7.32 -8.71 5.35
C VAL A 62 6.78 -7.28 5.38
N GLU A 63 6.83 -6.58 4.24
CA GLU A 63 6.27 -5.22 4.12
C GLU A 63 4.76 -5.21 4.39
N ALA A 64 4.01 -6.17 3.83
CA ALA A 64 2.57 -6.30 4.04
C ALA A 64 2.20 -6.54 5.51
N ASN A 65 2.93 -7.46 6.18
CA ASN A 65 2.73 -7.74 7.60
C ASN A 65 3.09 -6.54 8.49
N THR A 66 4.16 -5.82 8.13
CA THR A 66 4.56 -4.60 8.85
C THR A 66 3.49 -3.52 8.70
N MET A 67 3.00 -3.29 7.48
CA MET A 67 1.90 -2.36 7.20
C MET A 67 0.64 -2.75 7.98
N HIS A 68 0.24 -4.02 7.95
CA HIS A 68 -0.92 -4.49 8.71
C HIS A 68 -0.78 -4.21 10.22
N THR A 69 0.39 -4.52 10.79
CA THR A 69 0.70 -4.25 12.20
C THR A 69 0.58 -2.77 12.53
N MET A 70 1.17 -1.89 11.70
CA MET A 70 1.09 -0.43 11.89
C MET A 70 -0.35 0.09 11.80
N LEU A 71 -1.12 -0.40 10.82
CA LEU A 71 -2.52 -0.02 10.64
C LEU A 71 -3.39 -0.40 11.83
N VAL A 72 -3.27 -1.64 12.32
CA VAL A 72 -4.11 -2.18 13.40
C VAL A 72 -3.71 -1.65 14.77
N GLN A 73 -2.41 -1.49 15.03
CA GLN A 73 -1.92 -1.14 16.37
C GLN A 73 -1.74 0.36 16.60
N GLN A 74 -1.56 1.14 15.53
CA GLN A 74 -1.25 2.57 15.66
C GLN A 74 -2.35 3.43 15.04
N ILE A 75 -2.60 3.31 13.74
CA ILE A 75 -3.49 4.22 13.01
C ILE A 75 -4.96 4.03 13.41
N LEU A 76 -5.44 2.79 13.43
CA LEU A 76 -6.86 2.51 13.73
C LEU A 76 -7.26 2.91 15.17
N PRO A 77 -6.46 2.60 16.22
CA PRO A 77 -6.74 3.08 17.57
C PRO A 77 -6.73 4.61 17.67
N GLY A 78 -5.77 5.30 17.06
CA GLY A 78 -5.73 6.77 17.06
C GLY A 78 -7.00 7.40 16.46
N ALA A 79 -7.52 6.80 15.38
CA ALA A 79 -8.78 7.23 14.79
C ALA A 79 -10.00 6.96 15.69
N PHE A 80 -10.01 5.86 16.45
CA PHE A 80 -11.06 5.60 17.44
C PHE A 80 -11.03 6.57 18.60
N GLU A 81 -9.85 6.90 19.11
CA GLU A 81 -9.69 7.91 20.16
C GLU A 81 -10.18 9.29 19.70
N TYR A 82 -9.81 9.71 18.49
CA TYR A 82 -10.29 10.97 17.93
C TYR A 82 -11.81 10.98 17.77
N ARG A 83 -12.41 9.91 17.24
CA ARG A 83 -13.88 9.75 17.16
C ARG A 83 -14.54 9.81 18.54
N GLY A 84 -13.94 9.20 19.54
CA GLY A 84 -14.40 9.26 20.93
C GLY A 84 -14.40 10.69 21.47
N SER A 85 -13.33 11.45 21.21
CA SER A 85 -13.23 12.85 21.64
C SER A 85 -14.28 13.76 20.97
N LEU A 86 -14.56 13.56 19.68
CA LEU A 86 -15.61 14.29 18.97
C LEU A 86 -16.98 13.95 19.52
N ALA A 87 -17.26 12.66 19.77
CA ALA A 87 -18.53 12.23 20.34
C ALA A 87 -18.78 12.80 21.74
N GLN A 88 -17.75 12.87 22.60
CA GLN A 88 -17.85 13.50 23.92
C GLN A 88 -18.13 15.00 23.81
N THR A 89 -17.50 15.68 22.84
CA THR A 89 -17.72 17.11 22.60
C THR A 89 -19.16 17.38 22.16
N ILE A 90 -19.69 16.57 21.22
CA ILE A 90 -21.09 16.66 20.77
C ILE A 90 -22.05 16.44 21.94
N GLN A 91 -21.80 15.46 22.80
CA GLN A 91 -22.63 15.21 23.98
C GLN A 91 -22.62 16.38 24.97
N ALA A 92 -21.48 17.06 25.14
CA ALA A 92 -21.37 18.23 26.02
C ALA A 92 -22.07 19.48 25.47
N LEU A 93 -22.16 19.61 24.15
CA LEU A 93 -22.85 20.71 23.45
C LEU A 93 -24.35 20.47 23.29
N ASN A 94 -24.81 19.25 23.55
CA ASN A 94 -26.22 18.87 23.47
C ASN A 94 -27.07 19.74 24.42
N GLY A 95 -27.93 20.58 23.84
CA GLY A 95 -28.80 21.51 24.57
C GLY A 95 -28.31 22.97 24.65
N ILE A 96 -27.12 23.29 24.11
CA ILE A 96 -26.60 24.67 24.03
C ILE A 96 -26.79 25.25 22.62
N GLU A 97 -26.60 24.43 21.58
CA GLU A 97 -26.70 24.82 20.17
C GLU A 97 -27.65 23.90 19.39
N ASP A 98 -28.03 24.33 18.18
CA ASP A 98 -28.83 23.51 17.26
C ASP A 98 -27.96 22.35 16.73
N GLU A 99 -28.18 21.15 17.26
CA GLU A 99 -27.36 19.95 17.02
C GLU A 99 -27.14 19.66 15.53
N ALA A 100 -28.12 20.01 14.69
CA ALA A 100 -28.14 19.71 13.26
C ALA A 100 -27.04 20.42 12.44
N GLN A 101 -26.41 21.48 12.97
CA GLN A 101 -25.35 22.24 12.28
C GLN A 101 -24.01 22.26 13.00
N SER A 102 -23.84 21.46 14.06
CA SER A 102 -22.57 21.43 14.80
C SER A 102 -21.40 20.98 13.91
N PRO A 103 -20.30 21.76 13.83
CA PRO A 103 -19.16 21.42 12.98
C PRO A 103 -18.48 20.11 13.38
N GLU A 104 -18.56 19.73 14.66
CA GLU A 104 -18.05 18.46 15.20
C GLU A 104 -18.79 17.26 14.63
N LEU A 105 -20.12 17.38 14.47
CA LEU A 105 -20.95 16.32 13.90
C LEU A 105 -20.61 16.14 12.41
N VAL A 106 -20.41 17.23 11.67
CA VAL A 106 -19.95 17.17 10.27
C VAL A 106 -18.61 16.46 10.15
N ALA A 107 -17.64 16.77 11.03
CA ALA A 107 -16.35 16.09 11.06
C ALA A 107 -16.48 14.60 11.37
N LEU A 108 -17.33 14.23 12.34
CA LEU A 108 -17.57 12.83 12.71
C LEU A 108 -18.24 12.03 11.57
N LEU A 109 -19.18 12.64 10.85
CA LEU A 109 -19.84 12.05 9.69
C LEU A 109 -18.86 11.83 8.52
N ALA A 110 -17.89 12.71 8.33
CA ALA A 110 -16.83 12.54 7.33
C ALA A 110 -15.82 11.45 7.72
N LEU A 111 -15.50 11.33 9.02
CA LEU A 111 -14.50 10.41 9.54
C LEU A 111 -14.99 8.94 9.60
N THR A 112 -16.26 8.74 9.93
CA THR A 112 -16.86 7.40 10.06
C THR A 112 -16.71 6.52 8.81
N PRO A 113 -17.03 6.97 7.58
CA PRO A 113 -16.81 6.17 6.38
C PRO A 113 -15.33 5.91 6.12
N ALA A 114 -14.43 6.88 6.38
CA ALA A 114 -13.00 6.68 6.19
C ALA A 114 -12.43 5.58 7.10
N VAL A 115 -12.88 5.52 8.36
CA VAL A 115 -12.48 4.45 9.29
C VAL A 115 -13.03 3.10 8.86
N LYS A 116 -14.28 3.05 8.36
CA LYS A 116 -14.87 1.82 7.82
C LYS A 116 -14.12 1.32 6.58
N ASP A 117 -13.77 2.22 5.67
CA ASP A 117 -12.99 1.92 4.47
C ASP A 117 -11.62 1.35 4.85
N LEU A 118 -10.95 1.94 5.86
CA LEU A 118 -9.67 1.43 6.36
C LEU A 118 -9.80 0.03 6.96
N GLN A 119 -10.83 -0.23 7.78
CA GLN A 119 -11.07 -1.57 8.33
C GLN A 119 -11.30 -2.62 7.23
N ALA A 120 -12.07 -2.27 6.21
CA ALA A 120 -12.29 -3.15 5.06
C ALA A 120 -10.99 -3.43 4.29
N ALA A 121 -10.15 -2.41 4.09
CA ALA A 121 -8.86 -2.56 3.44
C ALA A 121 -7.88 -3.42 4.26
N ILE A 122 -7.85 -3.27 5.59
CA ILE A 122 -7.06 -4.13 6.49
C ILE A 122 -7.50 -5.60 6.37
N ALA A 123 -8.81 -5.85 6.36
CA ALA A 123 -9.34 -7.21 6.20
C ALA A 123 -8.92 -7.82 4.85
N SER A 124 -9.04 -7.05 3.76
CA SER A 124 -8.61 -7.48 2.43
C SER A 124 -7.10 -7.75 2.36
N LEU A 125 -6.27 -6.92 3.00
CA LEU A 125 -4.82 -7.13 3.10
C LEU A 125 -4.51 -8.43 3.85
N ASN A 126 -5.19 -8.68 4.97
CA ASN A 126 -5.01 -9.92 5.74
C ASN A 126 -5.41 -11.17 4.94
N GLU A 127 -6.50 -11.10 4.17
CA GLU A 127 -6.88 -12.18 3.25
C GLU A 127 -5.84 -12.41 2.15
N ALA A 128 -5.27 -11.34 1.59
CA ALA A 128 -4.21 -11.45 0.59
C ALA A 128 -2.95 -12.10 1.16
N ILE A 129 -2.56 -11.73 2.38
CA ILE A 129 -1.45 -12.35 3.14
C ILE A 129 -1.72 -13.85 3.35
N ALA A 130 -2.92 -14.22 3.80
CA ALA A 130 -3.30 -15.61 3.99
C ALA A 130 -3.28 -16.43 2.69
N LYS A 131 -3.71 -15.84 1.56
CA LYS A 131 -3.65 -16.49 0.24
C LYS A 131 -2.21 -16.74 -0.20
N LEU A 132 -1.31 -15.78 0.01
CA LEU A 132 0.11 -15.97 -0.33
C LEU A 132 0.74 -17.07 0.52
N HIS A 133 0.43 -17.11 1.82
CA HIS A 133 0.89 -18.17 2.71
C HIS A 133 0.39 -19.57 2.32
N ALA A 134 -0.71 -19.69 1.58
CA ALA A 134 -1.20 -20.99 1.12
C ALA A 134 -0.46 -21.52 -0.13
N ILE A 135 0.35 -20.68 -0.79
CA ILE A 135 1.16 -21.07 -1.94
C ILE A 135 2.50 -21.55 -1.43
N HIS A 136 2.84 -22.80 -1.76
CA HIS A 136 4.08 -23.44 -1.36
C HIS A 136 4.76 -24.09 -2.56
N ASP A 137 6.07 -24.30 -2.44
CA ASP A 137 6.91 -25.09 -3.35
C ASP A 137 7.07 -24.56 -4.80
N ASP A 138 6.54 -23.37 -5.10
CA ASP A 138 6.77 -22.68 -6.38
C ASP A 138 7.08 -21.18 -6.17
N PRO A 139 8.37 -20.80 -6.15
CA PRO A 139 8.78 -19.40 -5.99
C PRO A 139 8.26 -18.46 -7.07
N VAL A 140 8.01 -18.96 -8.29
CA VAL A 140 7.55 -18.13 -9.41
C VAL A 140 6.05 -17.86 -9.27
N ALA A 141 5.28 -18.87 -8.90
CA ALA A 141 3.86 -18.69 -8.58
C ALA A 141 3.67 -17.80 -7.36
N GLU A 142 4.49 -17.96 -6.32
CA GLU A 142 4.49 -17.13 -5.11
C GLU A 142 4.77 -15.66 -5.45
N ALA A 143 5.84 -15.38 -6.21
CA ALA A 143 6.17 -14.02 -6.66
C ALA A 143 5.05 -13.39 -7.48
N LYS A 144 4.43 -14.16 -8.38
CA LYS A 144 3.32 -13.67 -9.19
C LYS A 144 2.09 -13.35 -8.32
N ALA A 145 1.71 -14.24 -7.41
CA ALA A 145 0.60 -14.03 -6.49
C ALA A 145 0.85 -12.83 -5.57
N ALA A 146 2.08 -12.65 -5.08
CA ALA A 146 2.47 -11.48 -4.31
C ALA A 146 2.25 -10.19 -5.11
N SER A 147 2.67 -10.15 -6.38
CA SER A 147 2.42 -9.00 -7.26
C SER A 147 0.93 -8.77 -7.55
N ASP A 148 0.15 -9.83 -7.76
CA ASP A 148 -1.24 -9.73 -8.22
C ASP A 148 -2.22 -9.43 -7.06
N TYR A 149 -1.90 -9.86 -5.83
CA TYR A 149 -2.81 -9.75 -4.68
C TYR A 149 -2.31 -8.80 -3.59
N ILE A 150 -1.05 -8.92 -3.16
CA ILE A 150 -0.52 -8.15 -2.02
C ILE A 150 -0.30 -6.69 -2.42
N LEU A 151 0.35 -6.43 -3.56
CA LEU A 151 0.62 -5.06 -4.01
C LEU A 151 -0.66 -4.21 -4.14
N PRO A 152 -1.73 -4.68 -4.81
CA PRO A 152 -2.99 -3.93 -4.87
C PRO A 152 -3.64 -3.74 -3.49
N ALA A 153 -3.60 -4.76 -2.62
CA ALA A 153 -4.17 -4.66 -1.28
C ALA A 153 -3.42 -3.64 -0.41
N MET A 154 -2.08 -3.64 -0.45
CA MET A 154 -1.26 -2.64 0.23
C MET A 154 -1.53 -1.23 -0.30
N GLN A 155 -1.69 -1.06 -1.61
CA GLN A 155 -1.99 0.24 -2.20
C GLN A 155 -3.39 0.75 -1.78
N ALA A 156 -4.38 -0.13 -1.71
CA ALA A 156 -5.71 0.20 -1.23
C ALA A 156 -5.70 0.60 0.25
N ALA A 157 -5.00 -0.18 1.10
CA ALA A 157 -4.84 0.11 2.51
C ALA A 157 -4.11 1.44 2.76
N ARG A 158 -3.06 1.71 1.98
CA ARG A 158 -2.34 2.99 1.99
C ARG A 158 -3.27 4.15 1.64
N THR A 159 -4.03 4.05 0.55
CA THR A 159 -4.95 5.12 0.12
C THR A 159 -6.02 5.41 1.18
N ALA A 160 -6.53 4.38 1.86
CA ALA A 160 -7.47 4.54 2.97
C ALA A 160 -6.82 5.21 4.19
N ALA A 161 -5.56 4.87 4.50
CA ALA A 161 -4.81 5.48 5.60
C ALA A 161 -4.46 6.95 5.32
N ASP A 162 -4.04 7.28 4.09
CA ASP A 162 -3.73 8.66 3.67
C ASP A 162 -4.99 9.54 3.76
N ARG A 163 -6.16 9.01 3.40
CA ARG A 163 -7.44 9.74 3.56
C ARG A 163 -7.75 10.00 5.04
N LEU A 164 -7.42 9.06 5.91
CA LEU A 164 -7.65 9.18 7.35
C LEU A 164 -6.68 10.18 8.00
N GLU A 165 -5.43 10.25 7.54
CA GLU A 165 -4.43 11.25 7.97
C GLU A 165 -4.95 12.69 7.81
N ILE A 166 -5.62 12.99 6.70
CA ILE A 166 -6.16 14.34 6.43
C ILE A 166 -7.32 14.71 7.38
N LEU A 167 -8.12 13.71 7.78
CA LEU A 167 -9.33 13.93 8.58
C LEU A 167 -9.09 13.87 10.09
N THR A 168 -8.00 13.24 10.51
CA THR A 168 -7.64 13.08 11.92
C THR A 168 -6.83 14.27 12.40
N ALA A 169 -7.07 14.70 13.65
CA ALA A 169 -6.24 15.73 14.24
C ALA A 169 -4.85 15.17 14.56
N ASP A 170 -3.82 15.98 14.30
CA ASP A 170 -2.40 15.64 14.41
C ASP A 170 -2.01 14.95 15.72
N LYS A 171 -2.59 15.44 16.84
CA LYS A 171 -2.39 14.85 18.18
C LYS A 171 -2.72 13.36 18.27
N TYR A 172 -3.69 12.88 17.48
CA TYR A 172 -4.17 11.50 17.51
C TYR A 172 -3.58 10.64 16.38
N TYR A 173 -2.76 11.22 15.50
CA TYR A 173 -2.11 10.48 14.42
C TYR A 173 -0.67 10.14 14.85
N PRO A 174 -0.33 8.85 15.06
CA PRO A 174 0.91 8.47 15.75
C PRO A 174 2.17 8.50 14.89
N ILE A 175 2.04 8.64 13.56
CA ILE A 175 3.15 8.58 12.60
C ILE A 175 3.42 10.00 12.10
N PRO A 176 4.69 10.41 11.95
CA PRO A 176 5.01 11.72 11.38
C PRO A 176 4.46 11.83 9.96
N ARG A 177 3.90 13.00 9.66
CA ARG A 177 3.38 13.32 8.33
C ARG A 177 4.52 13.45 7.32
N TYR A 178 4.21 13.31 6.04
CA TYR A 178 5.23 13.49 4.99
C TYR A 178 5.93 14.84 5.05
N SER A 179 5.22 15.89 5.46
CA SER A 179 5.82 17.21 5.64
C SER A 179 6.87 17.24 6.73
N GLU A 180 6.65 16.50 7.81
CA GLU A 180 7.56 16.38 8.94
C GLU A 180 8.78 15.55 8.57
N LEU A 181 8.61 14.48 7.80
CA LEU A 181 9.73 13.63 7.35
C LEU A 181 10.67 14.30 6.35
N LEU A 182 10.17 15.25 5.54
CA LEU A 182 10.94 15.82 4.42
C LEU A 182 11.56 17.19 4.72
N TRP A 183 11.00 17.96 5.64
CA TRP A 183 11.39 19.37 5.85
C TRP A 183 11.63 19.78 7.30
N PHE A 184 11.28 18.95 8.28
CA PHE A 184 11.51 19.22 9.70
C PHE A 184 12.57 18.28 10.27
#